data_AF-A0A7Y4ICX3-F1
#
_entry.id   AF-A0A7Y4ICX3-F1
#
_cell.length_a   1.000
_cell.length_b   1.000
_cell.length_c   1.000
_cell.angle_alpha   90.00
_cell.angle_beta   90.00
_cell.angle_gamma   90.00
#
_symmetry.space_group_name_H-M   'P 1'
#
loop_
_entity.id
_entity.type
_entity.pdbx_description
1 polymer ?
#
loop_
_entity_poly.entity_id
_entity_poly.type
_entity_poly.pdbx_seq_one_letter_code
_entity_poly.pdbx_strand_id
1 'polypeptide(L)'
;MNMKTLLVWRPRLGGRAIALGLSLSALAGLGVVPREAAGFTQSGAGVAFGNGIPMGHEWITRLAVLELIGGDPIMQPDPKDPRKGWTKGKAKNTNLSSPEAQRELNRIRSSKYADQRYQSTYKAVYDAIVGERWVDIAGFNVTNGQMGKYNCFDAVAQEPVEVQYDHFMRRYDDRDANGGVKAAKESRSRFVKYFVDAAMAPPSIMRVWDGGGYSAQTDVDRNYFLFGRAAHLFEDSFSSEHVVRIPADNYERVRQVKSYLCASGAEQHSHSMKDVLSYQSGDAIWLPGTQLETGWSAYKPSFMKTQALVATEATKDLWAAFIRTMGTPMSKRKQVAEAEANRLADNWMGMDEAEARAWYNDERRRDSTYVLASGQTGKGQSVSACMKGLGVGSGNQLDKVKELEETQRICLYNVEAEPGYADLFDPSVRMPFNWRWKSSTWQMPPKDWKIPERAADTGKRVRIKSVSNGQYMSAPDGVAHNQWLYCRANSTPLDFILVGSQSDGFYRVASSPGLFMSYTTSTGAVKLWNSPTQANYKLESSSTGHAIKSLYWNQYMWLSKESPYITKAGDPKARSAWWAVEGL
;
A
#
# COMPACT_ATOMS: atom_id res chain seq x y z
N MET A 1 26.43 -13.80 54.86
CA MET A 1 27.72 -14.45 55.23
C MET A 1 28.38 -14.87 53.93
N ASN A 2 29.47 -14.26 53.47
CA ASN A 2 30.86 -14.22 54.00
C ASN A 2 31.59 -15.54 53.73
N MET A 3 32.52 -15.58 52.76
CA MET A 3 33.99 -15.35 52.87
C MET A 3 34.77 -16.63 53.24
N LYS A 4 35.99 -16.96 52.78
CA LYS A 4 37.05 -16.37 51.90
C LYS A 4 37.65 -17.56 51.07
N THR A 5 38.34 -17.48 49.93
CA THR A 5 39.33 -16.55 49.31
C THR A 5 40.80 -16.76 49.72
N LEU A 6 41.61 -17.30 48.76
CA LEU A 6 43.07 -17.18 48.56
C LEU A 6 43.29 -17.41 47.04
N LEU A 7 43.94 -16.57 46.19
CA LEU A 7 45.31 -16.01 46.17
C LEU A 7 46.40 -17.10 46.07
N VAL A 8 47.44 -17.05 45.23
CA VAL A 8 48.24 -15.98 44.54
C VAL A 8 48.56 -16.49 43.08
N TRP A 9 48.98 -15.80 41.98
CA TRP A 9 49.68 -14.52 41.69
C TRP A 9 49.40 -13.96 40.25
N ARG A 10 50.25 -13.03 39.75
CA ARG A 10 50.50 -12.63 38.33
C ARG A 10 51.94 -12.07 38.18
N PRO A 11 52.54 -12.13 36.99
CA PRO A 11 52.89 -10.88 36.26
C PRO A 11 52.31 -10.85 34.83
N ARG A 12 51.99 -9.75 34.13
CA ARG A 12 52.39 -8.31 34.07
C ARG A 12 53.69 -7.96 33.32
N LEU A 13 53.51 -7.51 32.07
CA LEU A 13 54.13 -6.40 31.29
C LEU A 13 53.29 -6.32 29.98
N GLY A 14 53.11 -5.22 29.22
CA GLY A 14 53.72 -3.88 29.17
C GLY A 14 54.41 -3.68 27.81
N GLY A 15 54.05 -2.74 26.92
CA GLY A 15 53.04 -1.66 26.98
C GLY A 15 52.76 -0.98 25.62
N ARG A 16 52.31 0.29 25.65
CA ARG A 16 51.74 1.11 24.53
C ARG A 16 52.63 1.30 23.29
N ALA A 17 51.99 1.48 22.13
CA ALA A 17 52.43 2.38 21.03
C ALA A 17 51.22 2.94 20.25
N ILE A 18 51.37 4.09 19.58
CA ILE A 18 50.36 4.76 18.73
C ILE A 18 51.05 5.22 17.43
N ALA A 19 50.46 4.97 16.25
CA ALA A 19 50.81 5.62 14.99
C ALA A 19 49.68 5.50 13.93
N LEU A 20 49.69 6.38 12.93
CA LEU A 20 48.75 6.38 11.80
C LEU A 20 49.22 5.45 10.65
N GLY A 21 48.29 5.07 9.77
CA GLY A 21 48.58 4.49 8.45
C GLY A 21 47.42 4.70 7.48
N LEU A 22 47.61 5.54 6.46
CA LEU A 22 46.56 5.97 5.52
C LEU A 22 47.01 5.74 4.05
N SER A 23 46.48 4.70 3.42
CA SER A 23 46.55 4.43 1.95
C SER A 23 45.60 3.25 1.65
N LEU A 24 44.58 3.28 0.79
CA LEU A 24 44.31 3.98 -0.49
C LEU A 24 44.92 3.27 -1.73
N SER A 25 44.22 2.22 -2.18
CA SER A 25 44.19 1.63 -3.54
C SER A 25 42.88 0.80 -3.63
N ALA A 26 41.82 1.07 -4.40
CA ALA A 26 41.58 1.74 -5.69
C ALA A 26 41.54 0.80 -6.91
N LEU A 27 40.30 0.55 -7.39
CA LEU A 27 39.85 0.07 -8.71
C LEU A 27 40.53 -1.14 -9.40
N ALA A 28 39.74 -2.20 -9.63
CA ALA A 28 39.40 -2.67 -10.99
C ALA A 28 38.13 -3.54 -10.94
N GLY A 29 37.08 -3.23 -11.71
CA GLY A 29 35.83 -4.01 -11.69
C GLY A 29 34.54 -3.25 -12.05
N LEU A 30 34.60 -2.24 -12.93
CA LEU A 30 33.43 -1.44 -13.33
C LEU A 30 32.54 -2.17 -14.35
N GLY A 31 31.81 -3.19 -13.88
CA GLY A 31 30.60 -3.66 -14.54
C GLY A 31 29.42 -2.77 -14.15
N VAL A 32 29.12 -1.75 -14.94
CA VAL A 32 27.99 -0.84 -14.67
C VAL A 32 26.69 -1.54 -15.02
N VAL A 33 25.95 -1.96 -14.00
CA VAL A 33 24.55 -2.40 -14.11
C VAL A 33 23.68 -1.22 -13.67
N PRO A 34 22.69 -0.77 -14.47
CA PRO A 34 21.74 0.24 -14.03
C PRO A 34 20.94 -0.28 -12.82
N ARG A 35 20.65 0.59 -11.87
CA ARG A 35 19.80 0.30 -10.71
C ARG A 35 18.68 1.34 -10.64
N GLU A 36 17.61 1.01 -11.37
CA GLU A 36 16.22 0.95 -10.88
C GLU A 36 15.76 2.11 -9.98
N ALA A 37 14.70 2.80 -10.41
CA ALA A 37 14.14 3.94 -9.69
C ALA A 37 13.29 3.50 -8.49
N ALA A 38 12.95 4.47 -7.65
CA ALA A 38 11.94 4.34 -6.61
C ALA A 38 11.28 5.72 -6.41
N GLY A 39 9.95 5.74 -6.22
CA GLY A 39 9.22 6.90 -5.70
C GLY A 39 9.60 7.26 -4.26
N PHE A 40 8.83 8.10 -3.57
CA PHE A 40 9.27 8.70 -2.29
C PHE A 40 9.75 7.66 -1.28
N THR A 41 11.06 7.67 -1.02
CA THR A 41 11.81 6.45 -0.68
C THR A 41 11.22 5.68 0.51
N GLN A 42 10.61 4.53 0.25
CA GLN A 42 9.98 3.75 1.31
C GLN A 42 11.00 2.91 2.09
N SER A 43 10.81 2.83 3.40
CA SER A 43 11.74 2.14 4.29
C SER A 43 11.79 0.63 4.02
N GLY A 44 12.98 0.15 3.65
CA GLY A 44 13.32 -1.27 3.72
C GLY A 44 13.57 -1.63 5.18
N ALA A 45 12.62 -2.31 5.85
CA ALA A 45 12.73 -2.53 7.29
C ALA A 45 13.89 -3.45 7.67
N GLY A 46 14.60 -3.05 8.72
CA GLY A 46 15.67 -3.81 9.36
C GLY A 46 15.71 -3.48 10.85
N VAL A 47 15.31 -4.44 11.69
CA VAL A 47 15.43 -4.29 13.14
C VAL A 47 16.89 -4.54 13.54
N ALA A 48 17.55 -3.47 13.99
CA ALA A 48 18.99 -3.37 14.28
C ALA A 48 19.94 -3.45 13.07
N PHE A 49 20.96 -2.59 13.08
CA PHE A 49 22.02 -2.46 12.06
C PHE A 49 21.56 -2.11 10.63
N GLY A 50 21.09 -0.87 10.47
CA GLY A 50 21.12 -0.15 9.19
C GLY A 50 19.76 0.23 8.62
N ASN A 51 19.35 1.48 8.86
CA ASN A 51 18.39 2.15 7.96
C ASN A 51 19.15 2.45 6.65
N GLY A 52 19.20 1.48 5.73
CA GLY A 52 19.86 1.68 4.43
C GLY A 52 19.19 2.78 3.59
N ILE A 53 17.88 2.95 3.78
CA ILE A 53 17.04 4.00 3.21
C ILE A 53 16.03 4.41 4.31
N PRO A 54 15.84 5.72 4.61
CA PRO A 54 14.86 6.19 5.60
C PRO A 54 13.42 6.16 5.04
N MET A 55 12.41 6.48 5.86
CA MET A 55 11.02 6.62 5.39
C MET A 55 10.82 7.84 4.47
N GLY A 56 9.86 7.73 3.56
CA GLY A 56 9.37 8.74 2.62
C GLY A 56 7.92 9.05 2.92
N HIS A 57 6.99 8.52 2.11
CA HIS A 57 5.54 8.57 2.36
C HIS A 57 5.15 8.28 3.82
N GLU A 58 5.75 7.24 4.41
CA GLU A 58 5.36 6.78 5.76
C GLU A 58 5.66 7.82 6.84
N TRP A 59 6.58 8.76 6.56
CA TRP A 59 6.82 9.92 7.41
C TRP A 59 5.82 11.05 7.14
N ILE A 60 5.50 11.33 5.88
CA ILE A 60 4.58 12.42 5.49
C ILE A 60 3.19 12.15 6.08
N THR A 61 2.58 10.99 5.77
CA THR A 61 1.25 10.64 6.27
C THR A 61 1.21 10.59 7.80
N ARG A 62 2.25 10.02 8.43
CA ARG A 62 2.36 9.92 9.88
C ARG A 62 2.45 11.29 10.56
N LEU A 63 3.35 12.17 10.10
CA LEU A 63 3.50 13.47 10.73
C LEU A 63 2.24 14.32 10.50
N ALA A 64 1.70 14.29 9.29
CA ALA A 64 0.49 15.02 8.94
C ALA A 64 -0.69 14.64 9.85
N VAL A 65 -1.00 13.36 10.00
CA VAL A 65 -2.11 12.92 10.85
C VAL A 65 -1.84 13.17 12.33
N LEU A 66 -0.63 12.93 12.84
CA LEU A 66 -0.32 13.15 14.26
C LEU A 66 -0.40 14.65 14.62
N GLU A 67 0.17 15.53 13.81
CA GLU A 67 0.04 16.99 14.00
C GLU A 67 -1.42 17.46 13.89
N LEU A 68 -2.23 16.87 13.01
CA LEU A 68 -3.66 17.16 12.89
C LEU A 68 -4.46 16.74 14.14
N ILE A 69 -4.13 15.59 14.77
CA ILE A 69 -4.97 14.98 15.82
C ILE A 69 -4.49 15.20 17.26
N GLY A 70 -3.42 15.97 17.48
CA GLY A 70 -2.96 16.36 18.83
C GLY A 70 -1.45 16.54 19.03
N GLY A 71 -0.66 16.43 17.97
CA GLY A 71 0.80 16.40 18.03
C GLY A 71 1.35 14.98 18.05
N ASP A 72 2.64 14.85 17.71
CA ASP A 72 3.36 13.58 17.78
C ASP A 72 3.76 13.27 19.23
N PRO A 73 3.32 12.16 19.83
CA PRO A 73 3.67 11.80 21.22
C PRO A 73 5.09 11.21 21.36
N ILE A 74 5.76 10.92 20.24
CA ILE A 74 7.08 10.27 20.17
C ILE A 74 8.16 11.28 19.76
N MET A 75 7.82 12.20 18.86
CA MET A 75 8.74 13.25 18.41
C MET A 75 8.50 14.59 19.11
N GLN A 76 9.55 15.14 19.70
CA GLN A 76 9.51 16.49 20.29
C GLN A 76 9.34 17.56 19.20
N PRO A 77 8.56 18.64 19.44
CA PRO A 77 8.37 19.71 18.47
C PRO A 77 9.70 20.33 18.03
N ASP A 78 9.95 20.36 16.73
CA ASP A 78 11.22 20.85 16.18
C ASP A 78 11.36 22.37 16.41
N PRO A 79 12.37 22.86 17.15
CA PRO A 79 12.58 24.29 17.34
C PRO A 79 12.87 25.02 16.01
N LYS A 80 13.50 24.33 15.04
CA LYS A 80 13.94 24.87 13.75
C LYS A 80 12.97 24.62 12.58
N ASP A 81 11.77 24.10 12.84
CA ASP A 81 10.77 23.83 11.80
C ASP A 81 10.53 25.07 10.88
N PRO A 82 10.87 25.00 9.59
CA PRO A 82 10.79 26.14 8.68
C PRO A 82 9.33 26.57 8.40
N ARG A 83 8.35 25.68 8.60
CA ARG A 83 6.91 25.95 8.34
C ARG A 83 6.35 27.04 9.25
N LYS A 84 6.99 27.31 10.40
CA LYS A 84 6.53 28.34 11.36
C LYS A 84 6.30 29.68 10.68
N GLY A 85 7.25 30.15 9.88
CA GLY A 85 7.18 31.43 9.16
C GLY A 85 6.35 31.43 7.87
N TRP A 86 5.80 30.30 7.42
CA TRP A 86 5.12 30.21 6.12
C TRP A 86 3.77 30.91 6.09
N THR A 87 3.49 31.58 4.96
CA THR A 87 2.18 32.19 4.62
C THR A 87 1.48 31.49 3.44
N LYS A 88 2.14 30.52 2.80
CA LYS A 88 1.66 29.65 1.72
C LYS A 88 2.10 28.20 1.98
N GLY A 89 1.48 27.22 1.33
CA GLY A 89 1.84 25.81 1.48
C GLY A 89 1.53 25.24 2.87
N LYS A 90 0.52 25.79 3.55
CA LYS A 90 -0.04 25.29 4.82
C LYS A 90 -1.41 24.65 4.58
N ALA A 91 -1.82 23.75 5.46
CA ALA A 91 -3.12 23.08 5.41
C ALA A 91 -4.29 24.09 5.35
N LYS A 92 -5.26 23.85 4.45
CA LYS A 92 -6.32 24.79 4.06
C LYS A 92 -7.67 24.50 4.73
N ASN A 93 -7.92 23.26 5.20
CA ASN A 93 -9.13 22.88 5.95
C ASN A 93 -8.90 21.66 6.88
N THR A 94 -8.18 21.89 7.98
CA THR A 94 -7.97 20.93 9.08
C THR A 94 -9.15 20.76 10.03
N ASN A 95 -10.33 21.34 9.74
CA ASN A 95 -11.42 21.37 10.70
C ASN A 95 -12.03 19.97 10.95
N LEU A 96 -12.03 19.57 12.22
CA LEU A 96 -12.61 18.32 12.74
C LEU A 96 -13.65 18.57 13.86
N SER A 97 -14.17 19.79 14.03
CA SER A 97 -15.02 20.14 15.18
C SER A 97 -16.45 19.56 15.16
N SER A 98 -16.90 18.97 14.04
CA SER A 98 -18.24 18.39 13.96
C SER A 98 -18.37 17.12 14.82
N PRO A 99 -19.56 16.83 15.38
CA PRO A 99 -19.80 15.59 16.13
C PRO A 99 -19.44 14.33 15.32
N GLU A 100 -19.67 14.37 14.01
CA GLU A 100 -19.34 13.32 13.04
C GLU A 100 -17.83 13.04 13.01
N ALA A 101 -17.02 14.09 12.82
CA ALA A 101 -15.57 13.99 12.78
C ALA A 101 -15.00 13.61 14.16
N GLN A 102 -15.56 14.12 15.26
CA GLN A 102 -15.13 13.77 16.62
C GLN A 102 -15.42 12.30 16.96
N ARG A 103 -16.52 11.70 16.49
CA ARG A 103 -16.79 10.26 16.67
C ARG A 103 -15.72 9.41 15.99
N GLU A 104 -15.37 9.72 14.75
CA GLU A 104 -14.35 8.95 14.01
C GLU A 104 -12.93 9.20 14.55
N LEU A 105 -12.60 10.44 14.91
CA LEU A 105 -11.36 10.78 15.61
C LEU A 105 -11.20 10.01 16.93
N ASN A 106 -12.28 9.82 17.68
CA ASN A 106 -12.26 9.01 18.90
C ASN A 106 -12.16 7.49 18.61
N ARG A 107 -12.64 6.99 17.46
CA ARG A 107 -12.40 5.62 16.99
C ARG A 107 -10.91 5.40 16.65
N ILE A 108 -10.29 6.35 15.96
CA ILE A 108 -8.84 6.33 15.67
C ILE A 108 -8.05 6.33 16.98
N ARG A 109 -8.35 7.26 17.89
CA ARG A 109 -7.63 7.43 19.17
C ARG A 109 -7.75 6.25 20.13
N SER A 110 -8.86 5.51 20.11
CA SER A 110 -9.03 4.31 20.94
C SER A 110 -8.27 3.10 20.38
N SER A 111 -8.08 3.02 19.06
CA SER A 111 -7.32 1.97 18.39
C SER A 111 -5.81 2.29 18.37
N LYS A 112 -5.18 2.33 19.55
CA LYS A 112 -3.72 2.44 19.67
C LYS A 112 -3.02 1.20 19.11
N TYR A 113 -1.87 1.39 18.46
CA TYR A 113 -1.09 0.30 17.89
C TYR A 113 0.41 0.48 18.19
N ALA A 114 1.01 -0.55 18.77
CA ALA A 114 2.41 -0.57 19.22
C ALA A 114 3.38 -0.93 18.07
N ASP A 115 3.27 -0.21 16.97
CA ASP A 115 4.14 -0.34 15.81
C ASP A 115 5.53 0.25 16.10
N GLN A 116 6.59 -0.54 15.89
CA GLN A 116 7.97 -0.08 16.02
C GLN A 116 8.63 0.32 14.69
N ARG A 117 8.05 -0.10 13.55
CA ARG A 117 8.59 0.08 12.19
C ARG A 117 8.39 1.51 11.72
N TYR A 118 7.17 2.03 11.80
CA TYR A 118 6.83 3.40 11.40
C TYR A 118 6.51 4.31 12.59
N GLN A 119 6.29 3.77 13.80
CA GLN A 119 5.83 4.52 14.99
C GLN A 119 4.49 5.22 14.78
N SER A 120 3.56 4.56 14.07
CA SER A 120 2.24 5.10 13.69
C SER A 120 1.35 5.58 14.85
N THR A 121 1.59 5.10 16.09
CA THR A 121 0.79 5.31 17.32
C THR A 121 -0.64 4.75 17.28
N TYR A 122 -1.34 4.85 16.16
CA TYR A 122 -2.73 4.42 15.98
C TYR A 122 -2.86 3.46 14.78
N LYS A 123 -3.75 2.47 14.90
CA LYS A 123 -3.91 1.40 13.91
C LYS A 123 -4.31 1.92 12.53
N ALA A 124 -5.23 2.90 12.49
CA ALA A 124 -5.66 3.55 11.26
C ALA A 124 -4.51 4.24 10.49
N VAL A 125 -3.49 4.73 11.20
CA VAL A 125 -2.29 5.36 10.61
C VAL A 125 -1.35 4.32 10.04
N TYR A 126 -1.11 3.22 10.77
CA TYR A 126 -0.39 2.06 10.23
C TYR A 126 -1.07 1.48 8.99
N ASP A 127 -2.40 1.40 9.00
CA ASP A 127 -3.18 0.83 7.90
C ASP A 127 -3.13 1.70 6.63
N ALA A 128 -3.14 3.04 6.79
CA ALA A 128 -2.87 3.96 5.69
C ALA A 128 -1.43 3.82 5.15
N ILE A 129 -0.42 3.75 6.02
CA ILE A 129 0.98 3.54 5.62
C ILE A 129 1.14 2.24 4.82
N VAL A 130 0.57 1.13 5.27
CA VAL A 130 0.61 -0.14 4.53
C VAL A 130 -0.17 -0.04 3.19
N GLY A 131 -1.18 0.83 3.12
CA GLY A 131 -1.89 1.18 1.89
C GLY A 131 -1.06 2.00 0.90
N GLU A 132 -0.24 2.94 1.39
CA GLU A 132 0.71 3.70 0.56
C GLU A 132 1.78 2.77 -0.01
N ARG A 133 2.37 1.95 0.88
CA ARG A 133 3.35 0.92 0.51
C ARG A 133 2.79 -0.15 -0.42
N TRP A 134 1.47 -0.36 -0.46
CA TRP A 134 0.91 -1.26 -1.46
C TRP A 134 0.98 -0.69 -2.89
N VAL A 135 0.83 0.63 -3.09
CA VAL A 135 0.95 1.22 -4.43
C VAL A 135 2.40 1.12 -4.90
N ASP A 136 3.34 1.60 -4.09
CA ASP A 136 4.75 1.71 -4.46
C ASP A 136 5.43 0.35 -4.69
N ILE A 137 5.22 -0.62 -3.79
CA ILE A 137 5.98 -1.88 -3.79
C ILE A 137 5.12 -3.15 -3.86
N ALA A 138 3.79 -3.06 -4.01
CA ALA A 138 2.84 -4.17 -4.20
C ALA A 138 3.01 -5.39 -3.25
N GLY A 139 3.53 -5.13 -2.04
CA GLY A 139 3.84 -6.16 -1.04
C GLY A 139 5.11 -7.00 -1.33
N PHE A 140 5.87 -6.71 -2.39
CA PHE A 140 7.09 -7.43 -2.73
C PHE A 140 8.23 -7.18 -1.74
N ASN A 141 9.13 -8.17 -1.68
CA ASN A 141 10.46 -7.96 -1.13
C ASN A 141 11.29 -7.34 -2.27
N VAL A 142 11.53 -6.02 -2.19
CA VAL A 142 12.26 -5.25 -3.19
C VAL A 142 13.64 -5.86 -3.42
N THR A 143 14.43 -6.08 -2.37
CA THR A 143 15.79 -6.63 -2.48
C THR A 143 15.83 -7.99 -3.20
N ASN A 144 14.89 -8.89 -2.91
CA ASN A 144 14.79 -10.19 -3.60
C ASN A 144 14.16 -10.10 -5.00
N GLY A 145 13.36 -9.07 -5.28
CA GLY A 145 12.84 -8.76 -6.61
C GLY A 145 13.96 -8.30 -7.54
N GLN A 146 14.65 -7.23 -7.15
CA GLN A 146 15.78 -6.63 -7.86
C GLN A 146 16.93 -7.62 -8.10
N MET A 147 17.22 -8.50 -7.12
CA MET A 147 18.24 -9.56 -7.24
C MET A 147 17.71 -10.87 -7.85
N GLY A 148 16.45 -10.92 -8.27
CA GLY A 148 15.81 -12.10 -8.83
C GLY A 148 16.21 -12.38 -10.29
N LYS A 149 15.76 -13.52 -10.84
CA LYS A 149 15.87 -13.81 -12.29
C LYS A 149 15.03 -12.83 -13.12
N TYR A 150 13.94 -12.32 -12.54
CA TYR A 150 13.03 -11.34 -13.09
C TYR A 150 12.74 -10.33 -11.98
N ASN A 151 12.91 -9.03 -12.25
CA ASN A 151 12.51 -8.02 -11.28
C ASN A 151 10.99 -7.79 -11.34
N CYS A 152 10.29 -8.49 -10.46
CA CYS A 152 8.84 -8.39 -10.31
C CYS A 152 8.38 -7.20 -9.47
N PHE A 153 9.28 -6.44 -8.83
CA PHE A 153 8.93 -5.17 -8.20
C PHE A 153 8.77 -4.10 -9.29
N ASP A 154 9.85 -3.79 -10.03
CA ASP A 154 9.84 -2.83 -11.14
C ASP A 154 8.75 -3.17 -12.16
N ALA A 155 8.72 -4.42 -12.65
CA ALA A 155 7.81 -4.84 -13.71
C ALA A 155 6.35 -5.05 -13.28
N VAL A 156 5.95 -4.71 -12.04
CA VAL A 156 4.55 -4.79 -11.59
C VAL A 156 4.08 -3.51 -10.90
N ALA A 157 4.92 -2.92 -10.06
CA ALA A 157 4.54 -1.76 -9.24
C ALA A 157 5.00 -0.41 -9.82
N GLN A 158 6.20 -0.32 -10.42
CA GLN A 158 6.80 0.96 -10.85
C GLN A 158 6.69 1.23 -12.36
N GLU A 159 7.15 0.31 -13.21
CA GLU A 159 7.36 0.57 -14.66
C GLU A 159 6.14 0.33 -15.58
N PRO A 160 5.12 -0.51 -15.26
CA PRO A 160 4.01 -0.76 -16.18
C PRO A 160 3.22 0.50 -16.58
N VAL A 161 2.69 0.49 -17.80
CA VAL A 161 2.04 1.66 -18.42
C VAL A 161 0.67 2.00 -17.82
N GLU A 162 0.09 1.05 -17.07
CA GLU A 162 -1.15 1.19 -16.31
C GLU A 162 -0.98 1.78 -14.91
N VAL A 163 0.20 1.63 -14.28
CA VAL A 163 0.46 2.14 -12.91
C VAL A 163 1.04 3.56 -12.89
N GLN A 164 1.51 4.08 -14.03
CA GLN A 164 2.08 5.45 -14.10
C GLN A 164 1.15 6.50 -13.47
N TYR A 165 -0.15 6.49 -13.79
CA TYR A 165 -1.11 7.44 -13.20
C TYR A 165 -1.47 7.18 -11.72
N ASP A 166 -1.00 6.09 -11.10
CA ASP A 166 -1.06 5.87 -9.64
C ASP A 166 0.16 6.47 -8.92
N HIS A 167 1.25 6.71 -9.66
CA HIS A 167 2.44 7.45 -9.22
C HIS A 167 2.40 8.94 -9.58
N PHE A 168 1.24 9.45 -10.02
CA PHE A 168 1.11 10.78 -10.65
C PHE A 168 2.02 10.96 -11.91
N MET A 169 2.54 9.88 -12.48
CA MET A 169 3.54 9.86 -13.54
C MET A 169 2.94 9.81 -14.95
N ARG A 170 3.69 10.33 -15.93
CA ARG A 170 3.30 10.36 -17.34
C ARG A 170 3.72 9.10 -18.10
N ARG A 171 2.81 8.54 -18.90
CA ARG A 171 3.10 7.37 -19.75
C ARG A 171 4.05 7.74 -20.90
N TYR A 172 4.76 6.75 -21.42
CA TYR A 172 5.68 6.91 -22.55
C TYR A 172 4.99 7.38 -23.85
N ASP A 173 3.70 7.04 -24.02
CA ASP A 173 2.86 7.39 -25.17
C ASP A 173 2.06 8.70 -24.99
N ASP A 174 2.08 9.28 -23.79
CA ASP A 174 1.60 10.65 -23.56
C ASP A 174 2.62 11.63 -24.15
N ARG A 175 2.31 12.28 -25.28
CA ARG A 175 3.30 13.05 -26.06
C ARG A 175 3.13 14.57 -26.03
N ASP A 176 4.29 15.21 -26.13
CA ASP A 176 4.55 16.65 -26.20
C ASP A 176 3.84 17.45 -25.09
N ALA A 177 3.57 18.73 -25.32
CA ALA A 177 2.93 19.63 -24.35
C ALA A 177 1.60 19.11 -23.77
N ASN A 178 0.87 18.30 -24.54
CA ASN A 178 -0.44 17.76 -24.17
C ASN A 178 -0.34 16.56 -23.22
N GLY A 179 0.77 15.82 -23.24
CA GLY A 179 0.94 14.61 -22.45
C GLY A 179 0.94 14.87 -20.94
N GLY A 180 1.61 15.92 -20.47
CA GLY A 180 1.60 16.30 -19.05
C GLY A 180 0.22 16.72 -18.55
N VAL A 181 -0.57 17.41 -19.38
CA VAL A 181 -1.95 17.77 -19.06
C VAL A 181 -2.86 16.54 -18.97
N LYS A 182 -2.69 15.56 -19.87
CA LYS A 182 -3.40 14.28 -19.78
C LYS A 182 -3.03 13.54 -18.50
N ALA A 183 -1.74 13.36 -18.23
CA ALA A 183 -1.26 12.67 -17.03
C ALA A 183 -1.80 13.29 -15.73
N ALA A 184 -1.77 14.62 -15.60
CA ALA A 184 -2.34 15.30 -14.43
C ALA A 184 -3.85 15.09 -14.28
N LYS A 185 -4.61 15.09 -15.39
CA LYS A 185 -6.06 14.83 -15.37
C LYS A 185 -6.42 13.40 -15.00
N GLU A 186 -5.74 12.42 -15.57
CA GLU A 186 -5.95 11.00 -15.27
C GLU A 186 -5.56 10.70 -13.81
N SER A 187 -4.41 11.21 -13.35
CA SER A 187 -3.94 11.05 -11.98
C SER A 187 -4.89 11.71 -10.96
N ARG A 188 -5.40 12.92 -11.24
CA ARG A 188 -6.48 13.54 -10.44
C ARG A 188 -7.74 12.67 -10.41
N SER A 189 -8.15 12.13 -11.56
CA SER A 189 -9.34 11.27 -11.67
C SER A 189 -9.20 10.01 -10.81
N ARG A 190 -8.03 9.36 -10.86
CA ARG A 190 -7.70 8.20 -10.02
C ARG A 190 -7.66 8.54 -8.53
N PHE A 191 -7.06 9.67 -8.13
CA PHE A 191 -7.08 10.13 -6.73
C PHE A 191 -8.51 10.29 -6.20
N VAL A 192 -9.38 11.00 -6.94
CA VAL A 192 -10.77 11.18 -6.55
C VAL A 192 -11.50 9.84 -6.46
N LYS A 193 -11.25 8.92 -7.41
CA LYS A 193 -11.79 7.56 -7.36
C LYS A 193 -11.31 6.79 -6.13
N TYR A 194 -10.01 6.75 -5.83
CA TYR A 194 -9.48 5.99 -4.70
C TYR A 194 -9.97 6.53 -3.37
N PHE A 195 -10.05 7.85 -3.19
CA PHE A 195 -10.62 8.44 -1.97
C PHE A 195 -12.10 8.05 -1.77
N VAL A 196 -12.90 8.06 -2.85
CA VAL A 196 -14.33 7.69 -2.80
C VAL A 196 -14.51 6.19 -2.58
N ASP A 197 -13.75 5.34 -3.29
CA ASP A 197 -13.77 3.88 -3.11
C ASP A 197 -13.36 3.50 -1.68
N ALA A 198 -12.33 4.14 -1.12
CA ALA A 198 -11.87 3.93 0.25
C ALA A 198 -12.93 4.30 1.29
N ALA A 199 -13.61 5.44 1.10
CA ALA A 199 -14.70 5.89 1.98
C ALA A 199 -15.93 4.96 1.92
N MET A 200 -16.24 4.44 0.73
CA MET A 200 -17.45 3.65 0.46
C MET A 200 -17.26 2.14 0.62
N ALA A 201 -16.03 1.64 0.77
CA ALA A 201 -15.75 0.23 0.99
C ALA A 201 -16.49 -0.31 2.23
N PRO A 202 -17.10 -1.52 2.19
CA PRO A 202 -17.78 -2.10 3.34
C PRO A 202 -16.81 -2.38 4.51
N PRO A 203 -17.08 -1.88 5.73
CA PRO A 203 -16.19 -2.04 6.89
C PRO A 203 -15.78 -3.49 7.13
N SER A 204 -14.48 -3.76 7.00
CA SER A 204 -13.87 -5.08 7.12
C SER A 204 -12.39 -4.96 7.44
N ILE A 205 -11.83 -6.00 8.04
CA ILE A 205 -10.38 -6.17 8.18
C ILE A 205 -9.91 -7.10 7.06
N MET A 206 -8.87 -6.72 6.31
CA MET A 206 -8.29 -7.51 5.22
C MET A 206 -6.85 -7.88 5.53
N ARG A 207 -6.40 -9.03 5.01
CA ARG A 207 -4.99 -9.45 5.08
C ARG A 207 -4.27 -8.98 3.83
N VAL A 208 -3.08 -8.40 3.99
CA VAL A 208 -2.26 -7.85 2.91
C VAL A 208 -0.78 -8.19 3.15
N TRP A 209 0.06 -8.05 2.12
CA TRP A 209 1.51 -8.02 2.26
C TRP A 209 2.02 -6.57 2.40
N ASP A 210 2.70 -6.28 3.50
CA ASP A 210 3.55 -5.09 3.66
C ASP A 210 4.97 -5.46 3.18
N GLY A 211 5.43 -4.84 2.08
CA GLY A 211 6.70 -5.15 1.42
C GLY A 211 7.93 -4.45 2.03
N GLY A 212 9.04 -4.47 1.30
CA GLY A 212 10.25 -3.69 1.58
C GLY A 212 11.52 -4.53 1.41
N GLY A 213 12.53 -4.35 2.27
CA GLY A 213 13.68 -5.28 2.35
C GLY A 213 13.28 -6.70 2.82
N TYR A 214 12.09 -6.83 3.41
CA TYR A 214 11.35 -8.06 3.56
C TYR A 214 9.84 -7.82 3.37
N SER A 215 9.11 -8.85 2.97
CA SER A 215 7.64 -8.86 2.98
C SER A 215 7.11 -9.49 4.26
N ALA A 216 6.05 -8.93 4.84
CA ALA A 216 5.32 -9.53 5.96
C ALA A 216 3.80 -9.45 5.73
N GLN A 217 3.07 -10.52 6.08
CA GLN A 217 1.61 -10.47 6.12
C GLN A 217 1.14 -9.65 7.32
N THR A 218 0.16 -8.78 7.11
CA THR A 218 -0.45 -7.96 8.16
C THR A 218 -1.96 -7.80 7.93
N ASP A 219 -2.71 -7.53 9.00
CA ASP A 219 -4.17 -7.38 8.99
C ASP A 219 -4.54 -5.90 9.17
N VAL A 220 -5.23 -5.30 8.19
CA VAL A 220 -5.48 -3.85 8.08
C VAL A 220 -6.97 -3.51 7.99
N ASP A 221 -7.39 -2.37 8.55
CA ASP A 221 -8.70 -1.76 8.30
C ASP A 221 -8.80 -1.39 6.81
N ARG A 222 -9.72 -2.03 6.08
CA ARG A 222 -9.84 -1.91 4.63
C ARG A 222 -10.10 -0.48 4.18
N ASN A 223 -10.84 0.31 4.95
CA ASN A 223 -11.14 1.70 4.58
C ASN A 223 -9.88 2.56 4.66
N TYR A 224 -9.02 2.32 5.66
CA TYR A 224 -7.79 3.08 5.85
C TYR A 224 -6.65 2.62 4.92
N PHE A 225 -6.55 1.31 4.64
CA PHE A 225 -5.64 0.78 3.64
C PHE A 225 -5.95 1.30 2.22
N LEU A 226 -7.22 1.30 1.80
CA LEU A 226 -7.60 1.88 0.51
C LEU A 226 -7.43 3.40 0.47
N PHE A 227 -7.54 4.08 1.61
CA PHE A 227 -7.24 5.51 1.71
C PHE A 227 -5.74 5.80 1.61
N GLY A 228 -4.88 4.94 2.16
CA GLY A 228 -3.43 4.99 1.95
C GLY A 228 -3.05 4.98 0.47
N ARG A 229 -3.73 4.18 -0.35
CA ARG A 229 -3.54 4.22 -1.82
C ARG A 229 -3.88 5.57 -2.46
N ALA A 230 -4.88 6.28 -1.92
CA ALA A 230 -5.19 7.64 -2.34
C ALA A 230 -4.16 8.66 -1.82
N ALA A 231 -3.61 8.44 -0.62
CA ALA A 231 -2.56 9.26 -0.04
C ALA A 231 -1.23 9.15 -0.81
N HIS A 232 -0.82 7.95 -1.21
CA HIS A 232 0.36 7.73 -2.07
C HIS A 232 0.32 8.61 -3.33
N LEU A 233 -0.73 8.47 -4.14
CA LEU A 233 -0.93 9.23 -5.37
C LEU A 233 -1.07 10.75 -5.14
N PHE A 234 -1.62 11.15 -3.99
CA PHE A 234 -1.72 12.54 -3.60
C PHE A 234 -0.35 13.14 -3.22
N GLU A 235 0.48 12.36 -2.52
CA GLU A 235 1.83 12.74 -2.10
C GLU A 235 2.83 12.69 -3.25
N ASP A 236 2.81 11.65 -4.09
CA ASP A 236 3.63 11.55 -5.33
C ASP A 236 3.39 12.74 -6.26
N SER A 237 2.19 13.36 -6.22
CA SER A 237 1.94 14.62 -6.91
C SER A 237 2.83 15.78 -6.45
N PHE A 238 3.65 15.63 -5.40
CA PHE A 238 4.65 16.58 -4.90
C PHE A 238 6.12 16.12 -5.10
N SER A 239 6.42 14.90 -5.58
CA SER A 239 7.82 14.51 -5.86
C SER A 239 8.38 15.39 -6.98
N SER A 240 9.62 15.86 -6.80
CA SER A 240 10.32 16.62 -7.85
C SER A 240 10.98 15.74 -8.92
N GLU A 241 10.88 14.41 -8.82
CA GLU A 241 11.08 13.48 -9.97
C GLU A 241 9.76 13.12 -10.66
N HIS A 242 8.60 13.39 -10.05
CA HIS A 242 7.29 13.08 -10.63
C HIS A 242 6.61 14.30 -11.28
N VAL A 243 6.78 15.48 -10.69
CA VAL A 243 6.20 16.74 -11.18
C VAL A 243 7.20 17.89 -11.24
N VAL A 244 6.84 18.92 -12.00
CA VAL A 244 7.42 20.25 -11.89
C VAL A 244 6.53 21.11 -10.99
N ARG A 245 7.06 21.51 -9.84
CA ARG A 245 6.51 22.51 -8.89
C ARG A 245 7.60 23.52 -8.57
N ILE A 246 7.26 24.76 -8.20
CA ILE A 246 8.24 25.86 -8.07
C ILE A 246 8.22 26.56 -6.70
N PRO A 247 9.34 27.13 -6.21
CA PRO A 247 9.38 27.87 -4.95
C PRO A 247 8.45 29.10 -4.89
N ALA A 248 8.14 29.72 -6.04
CA ALA A 248 7.45 31.02 -6.10
C ALA A 248 5.98 30.99 -5.58
N ASP A 249 5.32 29.84 -5.61
CA ASP A 249 4.03 29.60 -4.97
C ASP A 249 4.12 28.62 -3.78
N ASN A 250 5.31 28.47 -3.20
CA ASN A 250 5.65 27.45 -2.21
C ASN A 250 5.18 26.05 -2.64
N TYR A 251 5.47 25.67 -3.89
CA TYR A 251 5.17 24.37 -4.48
C TYR A 251 3.67 24.00 -4.52
N GLU A 252 2.73 24.92 -4.34
CA GLU A 252 1.30 24.59 -4.24
C GLU A 252 0.67 24.03 -5.53
N ARG A 253 1.21 24.33 -6.72
CA ARG A 253 0.59 23.98 -8.01
C ARG A 253 1.50 23.18 -8.95
N VAL A 254 0.94 22.16 -9.59
CA VAL A 254 1.62 21.37 -10.64
C VAL A 254 1.75 22.20 -11.91
N ARG A 255 2.95 22.24 -12.50
CA ARG A 255 3.23 22.90 -13.79
C ARG A 255 3.31 21.91 -14.93
N GLN A 256 4.00 20.81 -14.72
CA GLN A 256 4.19 19.74 -15.69
C GLN A 256 4.35 18.40 -14.96
N VAL A 257 4.18 17.30 -15.69
CA VAL A 257 4.34 15.93 -15.19
C VAL A 257 5.50 15.26 -15.92
N LYS A 258 6.40 14.64 -15.15
CA LYS A 258 7.59 13.94 -15.66
C LYS A 258 7.22 12.54 -16.14
N SER A 259 8.11 11.95 -16.93
CA SER A 259 7.92 10.61 -17.49
C SER A 259 8.98 9.63 -16.98
N TYR A 260 8.55 8.41 -16.69
CA TYR A 260 9.44 7.35 -16.19
C TYR A 260 10.29 6.85 -17.36
N LEU A 261 9.64 6.30 -18.39
CA LEU A 261 10.25 6.09 -19.71
C LEU A 261 10.15 7.36 -20.57
N CYS A 262 11.25 7.76 -21.18
CA CYS A 262 11.50 9.01 -21.93
C CYS A 262 10.37 9.52 -22.86
N ALA A 263 9.34 10.19 -22.34
CA ALA A 263 8.24 10.70 -23.14
C ALA A 263 8.60 12.03 -23.84
N SER A 264 8.31 12.14 -25.14
CA SER A 264 8.54 13.35 -25.95
C SER A 264 7.95 14.58 -25.28
N GLY A 265 8.75 15.61 -24.99
CA GLY A 265 8.30 16.84 -24.33
C GLY A 265 8.00 16.70 -22.82
N ALA A 266 8.83 15.97 -22.09
CA ALA A 266 8.79 15.84 -20.63
C ALA A 266 10.20 15.88 -20.02
N GLU A 267 10.35 16.36 -18.79
CA GLU A 267 11.47 15.97 -17.93
C GLU A 267 11.37 14.46 -17.61
N GLN A 268 12.51 13.83 -17.33
CA GLN A 268 12.60 12.38 -17.13
C GLN A 268 13.03 12.06 -15.70
N HIS A 269 12.41 11.02 -15.11
CA HIS A 269 12.57 10.61 -13.71
C HIS A 269 13.97 10.05 -13.42
N SER A 270 14.65 10.52 -12.38
CA SER A 270 16.01 10.07 -12.07
C SER A 270 16.11 8.62 -11.57
N HIS A 271 16.62 7.72 -12.43
CA HIS A 271 17.03 6.35 -12.05
C HIS A 271 18.36 6.29 -11.26
N SER A 272 18.77 7.39 -10.61
CA SER A 272 20.08 7.47 -9.97
C SER A 272 20.02 7.03 -8.51
N MET A 273 20.13 5.72 -8.27
CA MET A 273 20.23 5.13 -6.92
C MET A 273 21.34 5.78 -6.05
N LYS A 274 22.43 6.29 -6.66
CA LYS A 274 23.45 7.09 -5.97
C LYS A 274 22.88 8.40 -5.40
N ASP A 275 22.04 9.07 -6.16
CA ASP A 275 21.49 10.37 -5.82
C ASP A 275 20.29 10.20 -4.88
N VAL A 276 19.57 9.07 -4.97
CA VAL A 276 18.65 8.59 -3.93
C VAL A 276 19.38 8.39 -2.60
N LEU A 277 20.45 7.58 -2.55
CA LEU A 277 21.20 7.27 -1.32
C LEU A 277 22.00 8.44 -0.72
N SER A 278 22.19 9.53 -1.47
CA SER A 278 22.79 10.78 -0.97
C SER A 278 21.77 11.91 -0.74
N TYR A 279 20.48 11.58 -0.86
CA TYR A 279 19.32 12.46 -0.79
C TYR A 279 19.33 13.64 -1.78
N GLN A 280 20.06 13.50 -2.90
CA GLN A 280 20.09 14.46 -4.01
C GLN A 280 18.89 14.29 -4.96
N SER A 281 18.37 13.06 -5.14
CA SER A 281 17.14 12.79 -5.92
C SER A 281 15.92 13.50 -5.30
N GLY A 282 14.95 13.90 -6.13
CA GLY A 282 13.65 14.42 -5.70
C GLY A 282 12.83 13.47 -4.81
N ASP A 283 12.99 12.15 -4.98
CA ASP A 283 12.23 11.12 -4.25
C ASP A 283 12.76 10.87 -2.82
N ALA A 284 13.97 11.35 -2.50
CA ALA A 284 14.36 11.42 -1.10
C ALA A 284 13.69 12.66 -0.48
N ILE A 285 12.74 12.51 0.45
CA ILE A 285 12.13 13.66 1.16
C ILE A 285 13.15 14.50 1.95
N TRP A 286 14.31 13.91 2.23
CA TRP A 286 15.37 14.39 3.12
C TRP A 286 16.32 15.39 2.46
N LEU A 287 16.95 16.25 3.27
CA LEU A 287 18.00 17.17 2.83
C LEU A 287 19.37 16.46 2.77
N PRO A 288 20.17 16.65 1.70
CA PRO A 288 21.54 16.13 1.62
C PRO A 288 22.39 16.49 2.84
N GLY A 289 23.00 15.48 3.46
CA GLY A 289 23.83 15.59 4.66
C GLY A 289 23.12 15.15 5.94
N THR A 290 21.78 15.04 5.96
CA THR A 290 21.02 14.65 7.16
C THR A 290 21.12 13.16 7.49
N GLN A 291 21.56 12.31 6.54
CA GLN A 291 21.74 10.85 6.70
C GLN A 291 22.69 10.41 7.83
N LEU A 292 23.41 11.35 8.45
CA LEU A 292 24.37 11.07 9.53
C LEU A 292 23.72 11.05 10.94
N GLU A 293 22.50 11.59 11.12
CA GLU A 293 21.76 11.41 12.37
C GLU A 293 20.91 10.14 12.34
N THR A 294 20.95 9.36 13.43
CA THR A 294 20.27 8.06 13.52
C THR A 294 19.14 8.05 14.53
N GLY A 295 18.09 7.27 14.27
CA GLY A 295 16.95 7.08 15.16
C GLY A 295 15.90 8.18 15.06
N TRP A 296 14.86 8.09 15.91
CA TRP A 296 13.63 8.89 15.78
C TRP A 296 13.84 10.40 15.91
N SER A 297 14.91 10.87 16.56
CA SER A 297 15.30 12.29 16.60
C SER A 297 15.75 12.88 15.26
N ALA A 298 16.03 12.06 14.25
CA ALA A 298 16.39 12.52 12.91
C ALA A 298 15.16 12.94 12.06
N TYR A 299 13.99 12.35 12.31
CA TYR A 299 12.76 12.47 11.50
C TYR A 299 12.01 13.82 11.69
N LYS A 300 12.74 14.93 11.76
CA LYS A 300 12.22 16.27 12.13
C LYS A 300 12.01 17.18 10.91
N PRO A 301 11.02 18.09 10.90
CA PRO A 301 10.74 18.99 9.77
C PRO A 301 11.95 19.75 9.21
N SER A 302 12.88 20.23 10.06
CA SER A 302 14.09 20.94 9.59
C SER A 302 15.08 20.09 8.80
N PHE A 303 14.88 18.77 8.71
CA PHE A 303 15.69 17.85 7.91
C PHE A 303 15.06 17.48 6.56
N MET A 304 13.85 17.97 6.25
CA MET A 304 13.13 17.65 5.02
C MET A 304 13.17 18.78 3.99
N LYS A 305 13.06 18.41 2.72
CA LYS A 305 12.91 19.33 1.58
C LYS A 305 11.55 20.04 1.63
N THR A 306 11.52 21.28 1.14
CA THR A 306 10.32 22.13 1.15
C THR A 306 9.10 21.45 0.54
N GLN A 307 9.23 20.74 -0.59
CA GLN A 307 8.11 20.06 -1.23
C GLN A 307 7.51 18.93 -0.38
N ALA A 308 8.31 18.19 0.41
CA ALA A 308 7.82 17.16 1.32
C ALA A 308 7.11 17.75 2.55
N LEU A 309 7.55 18.93 2.99
CA LEU A 309 6.87 19.70 4.03
C LEU A 309 5.53 20.30 3.54
N VAL A 310 5.46 20.74 2.29
CA VAL A 310 4.20 21.16 1.65
C VAL A 310 3.27 19.97 1.44
N ALA A 311 3.81 18.80 1.04
CA ALA A 311 3.06 17.55 0.99
C ALA A 311 2.50 17.17 2.37
N THR A 312 3.28 17.31 3.44
CA THR A 312 2.82 17.08 4.83
C THR A 312 1.64 17.99 5.19
N GLU A 313 1.70 19.27 4.81
CA GLU A 313 0.61 20.22 5.02
C GLU A 313 -0.63 19.91 4.16
N ALA A 314 -0.45 19.42 2.93
CA ALA A 314 -1.54 18.97 2.08
C ALA A 314 -2.18 17.66 2.59
N THR A 315 -1.37 16.72 3.08
CA THR A 315 -1.82 15.44 3.66
C THR A 315 -2.61 15.67 4.96
N LYS A 316 -2.39 16.77 5.69
CA LYS A 316 -3.31 17.18 6.79
C LYS A 316 -4.73 17.46 6.32
N ASP A 317 -4.88 18.14 5.18
CA ASP A 317 -6.22 18.36 4.60
C ASP A 317 -6.84 17.04 4.15
N LEU A 318 -6.05 16.16 3.54
CA LEU A 318 -6.45 14.83 3.09
C LEU A 318 -6.97 13.96 4.24
N TRP A 319 -6.23 13.88 5.35
CA TRP A 319 -6.68 13.17 6.56
C TRP A 319 -7.90 13.85 7.19
N ALA A 320 -7.93 15.18 7.28
CA ALA A 320 -9.07 15.88 7.86
C ALA A 320 -10.36 15.64 7.06
N ALA A 321 -10.25 15.68 5.72
CA ALA A 321 -11.31 15.32 4.79
C ALA A 321 -11.78 13.87 4.94
N PHE A 322 -10.86 12.90 5.06
CA PHE A 322 -11.23 11.50 5.20
C PHE A 322 -11.92 11.22 6.54
N ILE A 323 -11.47 11.83 7.64
CA ILE A 323 -12.12 11.73 8.96
C ILE A 323 -13.53 12.35 8.93
N ARG A 324 -13.73 13.52 8.29
CA ARG A 324 -15.08 14.09 8.06
C ARG A 324 -15.98 13.15 7.25
N THR A 325 -15.42 12.52 6.21
CA THR A 325 -16.13 11.59 5.33
C THR A 325 -16.49 10.29 6.05
N MET A 326 -15.57 9.68 6.80
CA MET A 326 -15.82 8.44 7.54
C MET A 326 -16.80 8.66 8.70
N GLY A 327 -16.77 9.83 9.36
CA GLY A 327 -17.79 10.24 10.33
C GLY A 327 -19.20 10.44 9.74
N THR A 328 -19.32 10.57 8.41
CA THR A 328 -20.60 10.76 7.71
C THR A 328 -21.35 9.44 7.51
N PRO A 329 -22.69 9.38 7.76
CA PRO A 329 -23.50 8.20 7.49
C PRO A 329 -23.44 7.72 6.04
N MET A 330 -23.41 6.39 5.84
CA MET A 330 -23.16 5.76 4.53
C MET A 330 -24.08 6.26 3.40
N SER A 331 -25.35 6.57 3.70
CA SER A 331 -26.33 7.09 2.72
C SER A 331 -26.02 8.48 2.18
N LYS A 332 -25.14 9.26 2.83
CA LYS A 332 -24.62 10.56 2.35
C LYS A 332 -23.12 10.54 2.06
N ARG A 333 -22.41 9.50 2.50
CA ARG A 333 -20.94 9.45 2.49
C ARG A 333 -20.34 9.63 1.09
N LYS A 334 -20.93 9.03 0.05
CA LYS A 334 -20.42 9.16 -1.33
C LYS A 334 -20.34 10.64 -1.77
N GLN A 335 -21.42 11.39 -1.58
CA GLN A 335 -21.49 12.81 -1.96
C GLN A 335 -20.46 13.66 -1.19
N VAL A 336 -20.27 13.38 0.10
CA VAL A 336 -19.26 14.07 0.93
C VAL A 336 -17.84 13.68 0.48
N ALA A 337 -17.61 12.41 0.16
CA ALA A 337 -16.32 11.93 -0.34
C ALA A 337 -15.95 12.59 -1.68
N GLU A 338 -16.89 12.64 -2.62
CA GLU A 338 -16.71 13.28 -3.93
C GLU A 338 -16.44 14.80 -3.80
N ALA A 339 -17.12 15.48 -2.88
CA ALA A 339 -16.95 16.91 -2.64
C ALA A 339 -15.64 17.26 -1.91
N GLU A 340 -15.24 16.45 -0.92
CA GLU A 340 -13.94 16.61 -0.24
C GLU A 340 -12.77 16.28 -1.18
N ALA A 341 -12.84 15.16 -1.91
CA ALA A 341 -11.77 14.73 -2.82
C ALA A 341 -11.55 15.73 -3.98
N ASN A 342 -12.61 16.26 -4.58
CA ASN A 342 -12.43 17.30 -5.61
C ASN A 342 -11.83 18.58 -5.02
N ARG A 343 -12.27 19.03 -3.84
CA ARG A 343 -11.68 20.19 -3.16
C ARG A 343 -10.18 20.00 -2.89
N LEU A 344 -9.75 18.80 -2.47
CA LEU A 344 -8.34 18.48 -2.29
C LEU A 344 -7.57 18.54 -3.61
N ALA A 345 -8.11 17.94 -4.67
CA ALA A 345 -7.49 17.96 -5.99
C ALA A 345 -7.39 19.38 -6.58
N ASP A 346 -8.43 20.22 -6.44
CA ASP A 346 -8.41 21.63 -6.84
C ASP A 346 -7.39 22.45 -6.02
N ASN A 347 -7.28 22.18 -4.71
CA ASN A 347 -6.38 22.90 -3.80
C ASN A 347 -4.89 22.57 -3.96
N TRP A 348 -4.56 21.35 -4.38
CA TRP A 348 -3.21 20.77 -4.22
C TRP A 348 -2.67 20.04 -5.45
N MET A 349 -3.54 19.43 -6.27
CA MET A 349 -3.17 18.73 -7.52
C MET A 349 -3.50 19.58 -8.77
N GLY A 350 -3.90 20.84 -8.56
CA GLY A 350 -4.32 21.77 -9.62
C GLY A 350 -3.18 22.13 -10.57
N MET A 351 -3.52 22.20 -11.87
CA MET A 351 -2.65 22.59 -12.98
C MET A 351 -3.39 23.61 -13.85
N ASP A 352 -2.71 24.69 -14.24
CA ASP A 352 -3.16 25.58 -15.32
C ASP A 352 -2.78 24.94 -16.66
N GLU A 353 -3.76 24.57 -17.49
CA GLU A 353 -3.51 23.88 -18.75
C GLU A 353 -2.79 24.75 -19.80
N ALA A 354 -2.91 26.07 -19.73
CA ALA A 354 -2.24 26.98 -20.66
C ALA A 354 -0.79 27.19 -20.23
N GLU A 355 -0.54 27.41 -18.93
CA GLU A 355 0.81 27.46 -18.35
C GLU A 355 1.56 26.15 -18.61
N ALA A 356 0.90 25.00 -18.39
CA ALA A 356 1.47 23.68 -18.60
C ALA A 356 1.86 23.45 -20.08
N ARG A 357 0.95 23.71 -21.02
CA ARG A 357 1.23 23.52 -22.45
C ARG A 357 2.32 24.46 -22.97
N ALA A 358 2.44 25.66 -22.40
CA ALA A 358 3.49 26.61 -22.72
C ALA A 358 4.80 26.38 -21.94
N TRP A 359 4.83 25.50 -20.94
CA TRP A 359 5.88 25.48 -19.92
C TRP A 359 7.30 25.37 -20.48
N TYR A 360 7.54 24.40 -21.36
CA TYR A 360 8.86 24.14 -21.97
C TYR A 360 9.12 24.91 -23.28
N ASN A 361 8.26 25.88 -23.64
CA ASN A 361 8.56 26.79 -24.75
C ASN A 361 9.68 27.77 -24.37
N ASP A 362 9.82 28.09 -23.08
CA ASP A 362 11.02 28.73 -22.53
C ASP A 362 12.11 27.67 -22.30
N GLU A 363 13.14 27.69 -23.13
CA GLU A 363 14.27 26.74 -23.07
C GLU A 363 14.98 26.74 -21.70
N ARG A 364 14.93 27.86 -20.96
CA ARG A 364 15.54 27.97 -19.62
C ARG A 364 14.86 27.06 -18.58
N ARG A 365 13.60 26.69 -18.82
CA ARG A 365 12.80 25.77 -17.97
C ARG A 365 12.99 24.29 -18.30
N ARG A 366 13.73 23.97 -19.36
CA ARG A 366 14.21 22.60 -19.62
C ARG A 366 15.47 22.39 -18.78
N ASP A 367 15.71 21.18 -18.31
CA ASP A 367 16.92 20.79 -17.59
C ASP A 367 17.83 19.91 -18.49
N SER A 368 18.60 18.98 -17.92
CA SER A 368 19.34 17.96 -18.69
C SER A 368 18.56 16.65 -18.89
N THR A 369 17.52 16.36 -18.08
CA THR A 369 16.67 15.18 -18.28
C THR A 369 15.65 15.38 -19.40
N TYR A 370 15.26 16.64 -19.67
CA TYR A 370 14.22 17.03 -20.63
C TYR A 370 14.36 16.38 -22.00
N VAL A 371 13.39 15.54 -22.34
CA VAL A 371 13.25 14.90 -23.63
C VAL A 371 12.59 15.90 -24.59
N LEU A 372 13.33 16.33 -25.62
CA LEU A 372 12.87 17.29 -26.62
C LEU A 372 11.55 16.85 -27.25
N ALA A 373 10.59 17.76 -27.32
CA ALA A 373 9.31 17.53 -28.01
C ALA A 373 9.51 17.47 -29.53
N SER A 374 8.51 16.98 -30.27
CA SER A 374 8.57 16.92 -31.73
C SER A 374 8.90 18.29 -32.36
N GLY A 375 9.97 18.33 -33.16
CA GLY A 375 10.46 19.55 -33.81
C GLY A 375 11.27 20.53 -32.93
N GLN A 376 11.49 20.23 -31.64
CA GLN A 376 12.33 21.07 -30.77
C GLN A 376 13.83 20.79 -30.93
N THR A 377 14.62 21.84 -30.69
CA THR A 377 16.08 21.81 -30.57
C THR A 377 16.50 22.62 -29.33
N GLY A 378 17.82 22.72 -29.09
CA GLY A 378 18.39 23.40 -27.92
C GLY A 378 18.51 22.45 -26.72
N LYS A 379 18.47 23.03 -25.52
CA LYS A 379 18.63 22.33 -24.23
C LYS A 379 17.62 21.19 -24.06
N GLY A 380 18.14 20.02 -23.71
CA GLY A 380 17.43 18.76 -23.59
C GLY A 380 18.17 17.63 -24.33
N GLN A 381 17.51 16.49 -24.47
CA GLN A 381 18.00 15.30 -25.15
C GLN A 381 16.93 14.69 -26.08
N SER A 382 17.34 13.97 -27.12
CA SER A 382 16.38 13.23 -27.95
C SER A 382 15.86 11.98 -27.23
N VAL A 383 14.69 11.46 -27.62
CA VAL A 383 14.16 10.18 -27.09
C VAL A 383 15.22 9.06 -27.20
N SER A 384 15.96 9.00 -28.32
CA SER A 384 16.98 7.97 -28.52
C SER A 384 18.22 8.12 -27.61
N ALA A 385 18.63 9.37 -27.33
CA ALA A 385 19.71 9.64 -26.37
C ALA A 385 19.27 9.29 -24.94
N CYS A 386 18.05 9.70 -24.56
CA CYS A 386 17.45 9.42 -23.26
C CYS A 386 17.31 7.90 -23.01
N MET A 387 16.71 7.16 -23.95
CA MET A 387 16.57 5.71 -23.82
C MET A 387 17.93 4.99 -23.71
N LYS A 388 18.98 5.48 -24.39
CA LYS A 388 20.35 4.96 -24.23
C LYS A 388 20.96 5.31 -22.87
N GLY A 389 20.62 6.46 -22.30
CA GLY A 389 20.94 6.82 -20.91
C GLY A 389 20.30 5.84 -19.91
N LEU A 390 19.09 5.37 -20.20
CA LEU A 390 18.41 4.28 -19.46
C LEU A 390 18.92 2.87 -19.82
N GLY A 391 20.10 2.74 -20.45
CA GLY A 391 20.72 1.46 -20.80
C GLY A 391 20.12 0.74 -22.03
N VAL A 392 19.06 1.27 -22.64
CA VAL A 392 18.38 0.63 -23.79
C VAL A 392 19.20 0.90 -25.05
N GLY A 393 20.12 0.00 -25.38
CA GLY A 393 21.15 0.19 -26.40
C GLY A 393 20.65 0.53 -27.82
N SER A 394 19.45 0.08 -28.20
CA SER A 394 18.81 0.47 -29.47
C SER A 394 18.41 1.96 -29.49
N GLY A 395 18.19 2.56 -28.32
CA GLY A 395 17.56 3.86 -28.15
C GLY A 395 16.08 3.87 -28.56
N ASN A 396 15.45 2.71 -28.69
CA ASN A 396 14.04 2.58 -29.04
C ASN A 396 13.20 2.21 -27.80
N GLN A 397 12.33 3.14 -27.43
CA GLN A 397 11.40 3.00 -26.31
C GLN A 397 10.50 1.76 -26.40
N LEU A 398 10.08 1.37 -27.60
CA LEU A 398 9.20 0.21 -27.81
C LEU A 398 9.90 -1.14 -27.60
N ASP A 399 11.23 -1.19 -27.44
CA ASP A 399 11.92 -2.43 -27.08
C ASP A 399 11.85 -2.67 -25.57
N LYS A 400 12.11 -1.62 -24.76
CA LYS A 400 11.96 -1.65 -23.30
C LYS A 400 10.50 -1.87 -22.87
N VAL A 401 9.52 -1.31 -23.59
CA VAL A 401 8.09 -1.60 -23.31
C VAL A 401 7.79 -3.09 -23.45
N LYS A 402 8.26 -3.78 -24.51
CA LYS A 402 8.04 -5.23 -24.69
C LYS A 402 8.78 -6.07 -23.64
N GLU A 403 9.99 -5.66 -23.27
CA GLU A 403 10.78 -6.28 -22.20
C GLU A 403 10.00 -6.24 -20.88
N LEU A 404 9.37 -5.11 -20.56
CA LEU A 404 8.54 -4.94 -19.38
C LEU A 404 7.22 -5.70 -19.46
N GLU A 405 6.51 -5.65 -20.60
CA GLU A 405 5.26 -6.40 -20.81
C GLU A 405 5.47 -7.91 -20.60
N GLU A 406 6.53 -8.50 -21.17
CA GLU A 406 6.84 -9.92 -20.96
C GLU A 406 7.36 -10.21 -19.54
N THR A 407 8.11 -9.30 -18.92
CA THR A 407 8.55 -9.48 -17.52
C THR A 407 7.37 -9.43 -16.55
N GLN A 408 6.50 -8.41 -16.65
CA GLN A 408 5.25 -8.28 -15.91
C GLN A 408 4.41 -9.55 -16.07
N ARG A 409 4.27 -10.03 -17.30
CA ARG A 409 3.51 -11.23 -17.63
C ARG A 409 4.08 -12.48 -16.96
N ILE A 410 5.40 -12.69 -16.94
CA ILE A 410 6.04 -13.80 -16.22
C ILE A 410 5.78 -13.68 -14.72
N CYS A 411 5.96 -12.50 -14.14
CA CYS A 411 5.73 -12.24 -12.72
C CYS A 411 4.28 -12.55 -12.31
N LEU A 412 3.31 -11.92 -12.98
CA LEU A 412 1.88 -12.09 -12.70
C LEU A 412 1.36 -13.49 -13.07
N TYR A 413 1.99 -14.20 -14.00
CA TYR A 413 1.69 -15.62 -14.24
C TYR A 413 2.08 -16.51 -13.06
N ASN A 414 3.12 -16.15 -12.30
CA ASN A 414 3.59 -16.93 -11.14
C ASN A 414 2.91 -16.55 -9.81
N VAL A 415 2.11 -15.48 -9.79
CA VAL A 415 1.28 -15.06 -8.65
C VAL A 415 -0.07 -15.77 -8.65
N GLU A 416 -0.52 -16.23 -7.48
CA GLU A 416 -1.93 -16.57 -7.22
C GLU A 416 -2.41 -16.03 -5.87
N ALA A 417 -3.73 -15.97 -5.66
CA ALA A 417 -4.30 -15.63 -4.36
C ALA A 417 -4.13 -16.79 -3.37
N GLU A 418 -3.89 -16.50 -2.10
CA GLU A 418 -3.99 -17.54 -1.07
C GLU A 418 -5.44 -18.07 -0.98
N PRO A 419 -5.67 -19.39 -0.75
CA PRO A 419 -7.00 -19.95 -0.62
C PRO A 419 -7.83 -19.21 0.43
N GLY A 420 -9.08 -18.87 0.08
CA GLY A 420 -9.92 -18.05 0.96
C GLY A 420 -9.57 -16.55 1.01
N TYR A 421 -8.66 -16.06 0.15
CA TYR A 421 -8.34 -14.62 -0.02
C TYR A 421 -8.46 -14.11 -1.47
N ALA A 422 -9.06 -14.89 -2.36
CA ALA A 422 -9.25 -14.53 -3.76
C ALA A 422 -10.32 -13.44 -4.01
N ASP A 423 -10.99 -12.94 -2.97
CA ASP A 423 -12.08 -11.95 -3.02
C ASP A 423 -11.62 -10.50 -3.20
N LEU A 424 -10.44 -10.15 -2.69
CA LEU A 424 -9.91 -8.78 -2.79
C LEU A 424 -8.70 -8.75 -3.74
N PHE A 425 -8.78 -7.87 -4.73
CA PHE A 425 -7.83 -7.75 -5.83
C PHE A 425 -7.55 -6.28 -6.11
N ASP A 426 -6.36 -5.96 -6.60
CA ASP A 426 -6.02 -4.64 -7.06
C ASP A 426 -6.04 -4.58 -8.61
N PRO A 427 -6.98 -3.84 -9.22
CA PRO A 427 -7.05 -3.75 -10.67
C PRO A 427 -5.88 -3.03 -11.35
N SER A 428 -5.07 -2.21 -10.65
CA SER A 428 -3.98 -1.47 -11.31
C SER A 428 -2.66 -2.23 -11.34
N VAL A 429 -2.15 -2.73 -10.21
CA VAL A 429 -1.00 -3.67 -10.18
C VAL A 429 -1.40 -5.12 -10.58
N ARG A 430 -2.70 -5.36 -10.78
CA ARG A 430 -3.30 -6.63 -11.24
C ARG A 430 -2.98 -7.85 -10.35
N MET A 431 -2.91 -7.65 -9.03
CA MET A 431 -2.61 -8.71 -8.04
C MET A 431 -3.65 -8.84 -6.92
N PRO A 432 -3.85 -10.04 -6.33
CA PRO A 432 -4.55 -10.19 -5.05
C PRO A 432 -3.76 -9.54 -3.91
N PHE A 433 -4.43 -8.93 -2.93
CA PHE A 433 -3.71 -8.28 -1.81
C PHE A 433 -3.02 -9.30 -0.87
N ASN A 434 -3.60 -10.50 -0.70
CA ASN A 434 -2.95 -11.63 -0.06
C ASN A 434 -2.69 -12.74 -1.09
N TRP A 435 -1.44 -12.84 -1.50
CA TRP A 435 -0.99 -13.67 -2.62
C TRP A 435 0.16 -14.60 -2.22
N ARG A 436 0.47 -15.57 -3.08
CA ARG A 436 1.66 -16.42 -2.99
C ARG A 436 2.22 -16.75 -4.38
N TRP A 437 3.45 -17.25 -4.41
CA TRP A 437 4.02 -17.88 -5.60
C TRP A 437 3.39 -19.25 -5.84
N LYS A 438 3.03 -19.56 -7.09
CA LYS A 438 2.48 -20.87 -7.51
C LYS A 438 3.45 -22.03 -7.37
N SER A 439 4.75 -21.74 -7.39
CA SER A 439 5.84 -22.71 -7.38
C SER A 439 7.09 -22.10 -6.76
N SER A 440 8.00 -22.93 -6.28
CA SER A 440 9.37 -22.53 -5.90
C SER A 440 10.27 -22.26 -7.12
N THR A 441 9.80 -22.54 -8.33
CA THR A 441 10.52 -22.31 -9.59
C THR A 441 9.66 -21.55 -10.60
N TRP A 442 10.28 -20.63 -11.34
CA TRP A 442 9.62 -19.81 -12.36
C TRP A 442 8.97 -20.66 -13.45
N GLN A 443 7.65 -20.59 -13.56
CA GLN A 443 6.88 -21.13 -14.68
C GLN A 443 6.78 -20.09 -15.79
N MET A 444 6.98 -20.49 -17.04
CA MET A 444 6.77 -19.58 -18.18
C MET A 444 5.28 -19.51 -18.54
N PRO A 445 4.71 -18.31 -18.81
CA PRO A 445 3.35 -18.19 -19.29
C PRO A 445 3.19 -18.87 -20.67
N PRO A 446 2.06 -19.56 -20.94
CA PRO A 446 1.68 -19.96 -22.29
C PRO A 446 1.67 -18.77 -23.26
N LYS A 447 2.04 -18.99 -24.53
CA LYS A 447 2.22 -17.93 -25.53
C LYS A 447 0.98 -17.05 -25.74
N ASP A 448 -0.21 -17.60 -25.48
CA ASP A 448 -1.52 -16.97 -25.57
C ASP A 448 -2.06 -16.44 -24.23
N TRP A 449 -1.41 -16.76 -23.09
CA TRP A 449 -1.84 -16.31 -21.76
C TRP A 449 -1.75 -14.78 -21.64
N LYS A 450 -2.82 -14.18 -21.12
CA LYS A 450 -2.95 -12.75 -20.83
C LYS A 450 -3.13 -12.54 -19.34
N ILE A 451 -2.61 -11.41 -18.85
CA ILE A 451 -2.81 -10.98 -17.46
C ILE A 451 -4.32 -10.76 -17.22
N PRO A 452 -4.94 -11.40 -16.21
CA PRO A 452 -6.39 -11.37 -16.05
C PRO A 452 -6.87 -10.03 -15.47
N GLU A 453 -7.87 -9.44 -16.12
CA GLU A 453 -8.66 -8.34 -15.54
C GLU A 453 -9.66 -8.90 -14.54
N ARG A 454 -9.76 -8.28 -13.35
CA ARG A 454 -10.68 -8.70 -12.28
C ARG A 454 -11.22 -7.47 -11.53
N ALA A 455 -12.45 -7.57 -11.04
CA ALA A 455 -13.01 -6.56 -10.15
C ALA A 455 -12.27 -6.52 -8.81
N ALA A 456 -12.17 -5.34 -8.20
CA ALA A 456 -11.42 -5.14 -6.96
C ALA A 456 -11.99 -5.87 -5.73
N ASP A 457 -13.29 -6.17 -5.76
CA ASP A 457 -14.02 -6.93 -4.75
C ASP A 457 -14.98 -7.88 -5.44
N THR A 458 -14.79 -9.18 -5.22
CA THR A 458 -15.74 -10.24 -5.62
C THR A 458 -16.32 -10.99 -4.43
N GLY A 459 -16.03 -10.56 -3.20
CA GLY A 459 -16.53 -11.19 -1.98
C GLY A 459 -18.02 -10.93 -1.78
N LYS A 460 -18.76 -11.94 -1.29
CA LYS A 460 -20.16 -11.77 -0.90
C LYS A 460 -20.27 -11.75 0.61
N ARG A 461 -20.65 -10.62 1.20
CA ARG A 461 -20.94 -10.54 2.64
C ARG A 461 -22.24 -11.26 2.92
N VAL A 462 -22.19 -12.25 3.80
CA VAL A 462 -23.32 -13.13 4.11
C VAL A 462 -23.49 -13.33 5.62
N ARG A 463 -24.73 -13.61 6.03
CA ARG A 463 -25.07 -14.10 7.37
C ARG A 463 -25.71 -15.48 7.26
N ILE A 464 -25.20 -16.43 8.03
CA ILE A 464 -25.72 -17.80 8.07
C ILE A 464 -26.71 -17.92 9.23
N LYS A 465 -27.89 -18.49 8.98
CA LYS A 465 -29.01 -18.57 9.94
C LYS A 465 -29.67 -19.94 9.85
N SER A 466 -29.92 -20.59 10.98
CA SER A 466 -30.56 -21.92 10.95
C SER A 466 -32.06 -21.78 10.72
N VAL A 467 -32.58 -22.50 9.73
CA VAL A 467 -34.03 -22.58 9.45
C VAL A 467 -34.75 -23.41 10.54
N SER A 468 -34.00 -24.19 11.33
CA SER A 468 -34.56 -25.02 12.41
C SER A 468 -34.96 -24.22 13.67
N ASN A 469 -34.18 -23.21 14.07
CA ASN A 469 -34.46 -22.40 15.27
C ASN A 469 -34.52 -20.87 15.03
N GLY A 470 -34.33 -20.42 13.79
CA GLY A 470 -34.41 -19.01 13.39
C GLY A 470 -33.21 -18.14 13.78
N GLN A 471 -32.22 -18.69 14.49
CA GLN A 471 -31.09 -17.93 15.03
C GLN A 471 -29.91 -17.85 14.04
N TYR A 472 -29.16 -16.76 14.14
CA TYR A 472 -27.94 -16.55 13.36
C TYR A 472 -26.74 -17.29 13.95
N MET A 473 -25.83 -17.68 13.08
CA MET A 473 -24.51 -18.19 13.46
C MET A 473 -23.69 -17.07 14.10
N SER A 474 -23.15 -17.37 15.29
CA SER A 474 -22.53 -16.43 16.21
C SER A 474 -21.33 -17.08 16.92
N ALA A 475 -20.40 -16.25 17.42
CA ALA A 475 -19.30 -16.67 18.29
C ALA A 475 -19.42 -15.94 19.65
N PRO A 476 -20.38 -16.32 20.52
CA PRO A 476 -20.64 -15.67 21.80
C PRO A 476 -19.43 -15.70 22.74
N ASP A 477 -18.61 -16.75 22.66
CA ASP A 477 -17.39 -16.93 23.45
C ASP A 477 -16.17 -16.17 22.88
N GLY A 478 -16.38 -15.38 21.82
CA GLY A 478 -15.41 -14.46 21.22
C GLY A 478 -15.00 -14.82 19.78
N VAL A 479 -14.63 -13.82 18.99
CA VAL A 479 -14.11 -13.98 17.62
C VAL A 479 -12.61 -14.28 17.68
N ALA A 480 -12.26 -15.54 17.95
CA ALA A 480 -10.87 -15.99 18.07
C ALA A 480 -10.66 -17.40 17.48
N HIS A 481 -9.39 -17.78 17.33
CA HIS A 481 -8.99 -19.12 16.90
C HIS A 481 -9.54 -20.22 17.82
N ASN A 482 -10.04 -21.30 17.22
CA ASN A 482 -10.60 -22.48 17.89
C ASN A 482 -11.89 -22.23 18.72
N GLN A 483 -12.52 -21.06 18.61
CA GLN A 483 -13.80 -20.78 19.27
C GLN A 483 -14.97 -21.44 18.54
N TRP A 484 -15.91 -22.01 19.29
CA TRP A 484 -17.09 -22.68 18.72
C TRP A 484 -18.08 -21.69 18.11
N LEU A 485 -18.80 -22.13 17.08
CA LEU A 485 -19.92 -21.39 16.53
C LEU A 485 -21.24 -21.93 17.08
N TYR A 486 -22.21 -21.04 17.30
CA TYR A 486 -23.52 -21.35 17.84
C TYR A 486 -24.64 -20.59 17.12
N CYS A 487 -25.84 -21.17 17.09
CA CYS A 487 -27.09 -20.51 16.70
C CYS A 487 -27.94 -20.27 17.95
N ARG A 488 -27.42 -19.44 18.87
CA ARG A 488 -28.05 -19.04 20.13
C ARG A 488 -28.92 -17.81 19.95
N ALA A 489 -29.98 -17.71 20.75
CA ALA A 489 -30.73 -16.46 20.88
C ALA A 489 -29.87 -15.36 21.53
N ASN A 490 -30.25 -14.10 21.30
CA ASN A 490 -29.62 -12.89 21.87
C ASN A 490 -28.09 -12.77 21.63
N SER A 491 -27.53 -13.53 20.68
CA SER A 491 -26.10 -13.54 20.34
C SER A 491 -25.84 -12.71 19.08
N THR A 492 -24.75 -11.94 19.06
CA THR A 492 -24.38 -11.10 17.91
C THR A 492 -24.10 -11.96 16.66
N PRO A 493 -24.80 -11.76 15.53
CA PRO A 493 -24.52 -12.47 14.28
C PRO A 493 -23.10 -12.22 13.77
N LEU A 494 -22.47 -13.25 13.20
CA LEU A 494 -21.24 -13.07 12.44
C LEU A 494 -21.53 -12.62 11.01
N ASP A 495 -20.86 -11.55 10.58
CA ASP A 495 -20.67 -11.23 9.16
C ASP A 495 -19.55 -12.12 8.60
N PHE A 496 -19.90 -13.00 7.67
CA PHE A 496 -18.92 -13.72 6.86
C PHE A 496 -18.74 -13.05 5.50
N ILE A 497 -17.61 -13.30 4.86
CA ILE A 497 -17.37 -13.09 3.43
C ILE A 497 -17.28 -14.49 2.81
N LEU A 498 -18.17 -14.81 1.89
CA LEU A 498 -18.02 -15.95 0.99
C LEU A 498 -16.97 -15.59 -0.06
N VAL A 499 -15.89 -16.37 -0.09
CA VAL A 499 -14.76 -16.23 -1.01
C VAL A 499 -14.70 -17.48 -1.89
N GLY A 500 -14.79 -17.31 -3.21
CA GLY A 500 -14.98 -18.41 -4.17
C GLY A 500 -16.40 -18.39 -4.76
N SER A 501 -16.89 -19.56 -5.19
CA SER A 501 -18.25 -19.72 -5.71
C SER A 501 -19.18 -20.32 -4.66
N GLN A 502 -20.47 -20.47 -5.00
CA GLN A 502 -21.38 -21.32 -4.21
C GLN A 502 -21.07 -22.83 -4.37
N SER A 503 -20.32 -23.24 -5.40
CA SER A 503 -19.96 -24.66 -5.62
C SER A 503 -18.66 -25.07 -4.91
N ASP A 504 -17.74 -24.14 -4.69
CA ASP A 504 -16.51 -24.28 -3.92
C ASP A 504 -16.14 -22.90 -3.33
N GLY A 505 -16.40 -22.71 -2.04
CA GLY A 505 -16.23 -21.43 -1.36
C GLY A 505 -15.91 -21.52 0.13
N PHE A 506 -15.16 -20.53 0.62
CA PHE A 506 -14.72 -20.38 2.00
C PHE A 506 -15.55 -19.29 2.68
N TYR A 507 -16.01 -19.51 3.92
CA TYR A 507 -16.69 -18.50 4.72
C TYR A 507 -15.70 -17.89 5.73
N ARG A 508 -15.13 -16.73 5.40
CA ARG A 508 -14.13 -16.00 6.20
C ARG A 508 -14.81 -14.92 7.06
N VAL A 509 -14.37 -14.67 8.29
CA VAL A 509 -14.98 -13.65 9.16
C VAL A 509 -14.60 -12.25 8.70
N ALA A 510 -15.58 -11.36 8.46
CA ALA A 510 -15.36 -10.04 7.89
C ALA A 510 -14.56 -9.07 8.78
N SER A 511 -14.55 -9.31 10.10
CA SER A 511 -13.79 -8.54 11.10
C SER A 511 -12.47 -9.19 11.51
N SER A 512 -12.15 -10.39 10.99
CA SER A 512 -10.91 -11.11 11.30
C SER A 512 -10.52 -12.00 10.12
N PRO A 513 -9.71 -11.51 9.18
CA PRO A 513 -9.44 -12.20 7.91
C PRO A 513 -8.63 -13.48 8.10
N GLY A 514 -7.98 -13.67 9.24
CA GLY A 514 -7.36 -14.95 9.58
C GLY A 514 -8.36 -16.07 9.89
N LEU A 515 -9.62 -15.78 10.21
CA LEU A 515 -10.58 -16.76 10.73
C LEU A 515 -11.60 -17.23 9.68
N PHE A 516 -11.75 -18.54 9.58
CA PHE A 516 -12.67 -19.23 8.68
C PHE A 516 -13.66 -20.11 9.47
N MET A 517 -14.88 -20.26 8.96
CA MET A 517 -15.78 -21.32 9.40
C MET A 517 -15.14 -22.68 9.05
N SER A 518 -14.99 -23.54 10.05
CA SER A 518 -14.34 -24.84 9.96
C SER A 518 -14.95 -25.79 11.01
N TYR A 519 -14.31 -26.92 11.33
CA TYR A 519 -14.81 -27.92 12.27
C TYR A 519 -13.68 -28.51 13.13
N THR A 520 -14.03 -29.19 14.22
CA THR A 520 -13.10 -30.12 14.88
C THR A 520 -13.26 -31.53 14.32
N THR A 521 -12.15 -32.19 14.00
CA THR A 521 -12.13 -33.55 13.42
C THR A 521 -12.70 -34.61 14.37
N SER A 522 -12.62 -34.40 15.68
CA SER A 522 -13.01 -35.36 16.71
C SER A 522 -14.51 -35.48 16.96
N THR A 523 -15.30 -34.44 16.66
CA THR A 523 -16.76 -34.42 16.92
C THR A 523 -17.59 -33.83 15.78
N GLY A 524 -16.95 -33.22 14.78
CA GLY A 524 -17.60 -32.47 13.72
C GLY A 524 -18.14 -31.09 14.15
N ALA A 525 -18.04 -30.71 15.42
CA ALA A 525 -18.54 -29.41 15.91
C ALA A 525 -17.88 -28.25 15.15
N VAL A 526 -18.69 -27.29 14.70
CA VAL A 526 -18.28 -26.19 13.83
C VAL A 526 -17.67 -25.06 14.66
N LYS A 527 -16.56 -24.49 14.18
CA LYS A 527 -15.71 -23.53 14.90
C LYS A 527 -15.07 -22.50 13.97
N LEU A 528 -14.51 -21.44 14.55
CA LEU A 528 -13.57 -20.55 13.90
C LEU A 528 -12.16 -21.18 13.90
N TRP A 529 -11.49 -21.17 12.75
CA TRP A 529 -10.14 -21.70 12.60
C TRP A 529 -9.24 -20.74 11.84
N ASN A 530 -7.94 -20.73 12.13
CA ASN A 530 -6.99 -19.73 11.60
C ASN A 530 -6.38 -20.10 10.22
N SER A 531 -7.04 -20.99 9.47
CA SER A 531 -6.57 -21.48 8.18
C SER A 531 -7.74 -21.86 7.27
N PRO A 532 -7.64 -21.62 5.95
CA PRO A 532 -8.59 -22.10 4.95
C PRO A 532 -8.49 -23.61 4.68
N THR A 533 -7.45 -24.30 5.18
CA THR A 533 -7.24 -25.74 4.93
C THR A 533 -8.46 -26.57 5.35
N GLN A 534 -9.05 -27.30 4.39
CA GLN A 534 -10.28 -28.11 4.54
C GLN A 534 -11.55 -27.32 4.94
N ALA A 535 -11.49 -25.98 4.89
CA ALA A 535 -12.58 -25.05 5.24
C ALA A 535 -13.40 -24.58 4.02
N ASN A 536 -13.45 -25.38 2.95
CA ASN A 536 -14.23 -25.11 1.75
C ASN A 536 -15.54 -25.92 1.70
N TYR A 537 -16.54 -25.27 1.13
CA TYR A 537 -17.93 -25.69 1.20
C TYR A 537 -18.64 -25.55 -0.15
N LYS A 538 -19.64 -26.41 -0.35
CA LYS A 538 -20.64 -26.30 -1.39
C LYS A 538 -21.99 -25.95 -0.78
N LEU A 539 -22.68 -24.99 -1.38
CA LEU A 539 -24.07 -24.67 -1.12
C LEU A 539 -24.95 -25.46 -2.10
N GLU A 540 -25.97 -26.16 -1.60
CA GLU A 540 -26.93 -26.91 -2.41
C GLU A 540 -28.36 -26.45 -2.06
N SER A 541 -29.18 -26.13 -3.05
CA SER A 541 -30.56 -25.66 -2.82
C SER A 541 -31.42 -26.73 -2.14
N SER A 542 -32.23 -26.34 -1.15
CA SER A 542 -33.26 -27.17 -0.53
C SER A 542 -34.64 -26.51 -0.68
N SER A 543 -35.70 -27.22 -0.29
CA SER A 543 -37.09 -26.77 -0.50
C SER A 543 -37.49 -25.50 0.26
N THR A 544 -36.74 -25.10 1.29
CA THR A 544 -37.00 -23.85 2.07
C THR A 544 -35.72 -23.11 2.48
N GLY A 545 -34.61 -23.34 1.79
CA GLY A 545 -33.31 -22.74 2.10
C GLY A 545 -32.17 -23.42 1.34
N HIS A 546 -31.02 -23.57 2.00
CA HIS A 546 -29.87 -24.27 1.45
C HIS A 546 -29.34 -25.33 2.42
N ALA A 547 -28.76 -26.40 1.91
CA ALA A 547 -27.87 -27.28 2.65
C ALA A 547 -26.41 -26.82 2.42
N ILE A 548 -25.63 -26.70 3.50
CA ILE A 548 -24.20 -26.36 3.43
C ILE A 548 -23.41 -27.67 3.61
N LYS A 549 -22.53 -27.97 2.65
CA LYS A 549 -21.79 -29.24 2.58
C LYS A 549 -20.29 -29.01 2.65
N SER A 550 -19.59 -29.66 3.57
CA SER A 550 -18.12 -29.69 3.57
C SER A 550 -17.63 -30.49 2.36
N LEU A 551 -16.78 -29.88 1.53
CA LEU A 551 -16.20 -30.57 0.38
C LEU A 551 -15.16 -31.62 0.79
N TYR A 552 -14.43 -31.38 1.88
CA TYR A 552 -13.46 -32.33 2.42
C TYR A 552 -14.11 -33.61 2.97
N TRP A 553 -15.15 -33.48 3.79
CA TRP A 553 -15.82 -34.64 4.41
C TRP A 553 -16.97 -35.24 3.58
N ASN A 554 -17.39 -34.57 2.50
CA ASN A 554 -18.60 -34.88 1.71
C ASN A 554 -19.89 -34.96 2.58
N GLN A 555 -19.92 -34.20 3.69
CA GLN A 555 -20.95 -34.26 4.74
C GLN A 555 -21.62 -32.89 4.94
N TYR A 556 -22.90 -32.90 5.31
CA TYR A 556 -23.70 -31.69 5.48
C TYR A 556 -23.61 -31.13 6.91
N MET A 557 -23.64 -29.80 7.00
CA MET A 557 -23.73 -29.09 8.26
C MET A 557 -25.18 -29.11 8.77
N TRP A 558 -25.38 -29.50 10.03
CA TRP A 558 -26.68 -29.60 10.67
C TRP A 558 -26.65 -29.08 12.11
N LEU A 559 -27.76 -28.54 12.59
CA LEU A 559 -27.89 -28.03 13.96
C LEU A 559 -28.36 -29.12 14.93
N SER A 560 -27.64 -29.29 16.04
CA SER A 560 -28.10 -30.05 17.21
C SER A 560 -28.26 -29.11 18.40
N LYS A 561 -29.50 -28.94 18.86
CA LYS A 561 -29.93 -27.93 19.86
C LYS A 561 -29.61 -26.49 19.43
N GLU A 562 -28.39 -26.05 19.73
CA GLU A 562 -27.85 -24.70 19.47
C GLU A 562 -26.51 -24.73 18.73
N SER A 563 -25.91 -25.90 18.54
CA SER A 563 -24.56 -26.06 17.98
C SER A 563 -24.61 -26.68 16.57
N PRO A 564 -23.95 -26.09 15.57
CA PRO A 564 -23.76 -26.69 14.26
C PRO A 564 -22.66 -27.79 14.29
N TYR A 565 -22.91 -28.88 13.56
CA TYR A 565 -22.01 -30.01 13.38
C TYR A 565 -21.92 -30.40 11.91
N ILE A 566 -20.75 -30.89 11.49
CA ILE A 566 -20.51 -31.53 10.18
C ILE A 566 -20.17 -32.99 10.49
N THR A 567 -21.17 -33.87 10.37
CA THR A 567 -21.04 -35.31 10.61
C THR A 567 -21.95 -36.11 9.67
N LYS A 568 -21.82 -37.44 9.65
CA LYS A 568 -22.69 -38.35 8.89
C LYS A 568 -24.19 -38.27 9.26
N ALA A 569 -24.56 -37.57 10.33
CA ALA A 569 -25.95 -37.31 10.72
C ALA A 569 -26.59 -36.11 9.99
N GLY A 570 -25.82 -35.34 9.20
CA GLY A 570 -26.36 -34.25 8.38
C GLY A 570 -27.05 -34.77 7.11
N ASP A 571 -28.39 -34.78 7.11
CA ASP A 571 -29.23 -35.07 5.95
C ASP A 571 -29.76 -33.75 5.34
N PRO A 572 -29.47 -33.42 4.07
CA PRO A 572 -29.96 -32.19 3.42
C PRO A 572 -31.48 -32.15 3.22
N LYS A 573 -32.21 -33.24 3.48
CA LYS A 573 -33.67 -33.29 3.51
C LYS A 573 -34.26 -32.93 4.88
N ALA A 574 -33.45 -32.94 5.95
CA ALA A 574 -33.89 -32.63 7.30
C ALA A 574 -33.78 -31.13 7.61
N ARG A 575 -34.79 -30.57 8.30
CA ARG A 575 -34.84 -29.13 8.65
C ARG A 575 -33.65 -28.66 9.49
N SER A 576 -33.00 -29.55 10.25
CA SER A 576 -31.77 -29.26 11.00
C SER A 576 -30.57 -28.92 10.11
N ALA A 577 -30.54 -29.40 8.86
CA ALA A 577 -29.48 -29.11 7.88
C ALA A 577 -29.83 -27.95 6.92
N TRP A 578 -30.94 -27.23 7.16
CA TRP A 578 -31.36 -26.10 6.33
C TRP A 578 -30.89 -24.77 6.90
N TRP A 579 -30.28 -23.97 6.03
CA TRP A 579 -29.64 -22.70 6.33
C TRP A 579 -30.14 -21.63 5.38
N ALA A 580 -30.57 -20.48 5.93
CA ALA A 580 -30.66 -19.25 5.17
C ALA A 580 -29.27 -18.61 5.16
N VAL A 581 -28.74 -18.35 3.97
CA VAL A 581 -27.47 -17.64 3.75
C VAL A 581 -27.85 -16.27 3.18
N GLU A 582 -28.18 -15.35 4.07
CA GLU A 582 -28.69 -14.03 3.74
C GLU A 582 -27.55 -13.18 3.15
N GLY A 583 -27.70 -12.68 1.92
CA GLY A 583 -26.65 -11.95 1.17
C GLY A 583 -26.19 -12.60 -0.14
N LEU A 584 -26.84 -13.70 -0.56
CA LEU A 584 -26.68 -14.37 -1.86
C LEU A 584 -27.94 -14.23 -2.72
#